data_AF-A0A952C493-F1
#
_entry.id   AF-A0A952C493-F1
#
_cell.length_a   1.000
_cell.length_b   1.000
_cell.length_c   1.000
_cell.angle_alpha   90.00
_cell.angle_beta   90.00
_cell.angle_gamma   90.00
#
_symmetry.space_group_name_H-M   'P 1'
#
loop_
_entity.id
_entity.type
_entity.pdbx_description
1 polymer ?
#
loop_
_entity_poly.entity_id
_entity_poly.type
_entity_poly.pdbx_seq_one_letter_code
_entity_poly.pdbx_strand_id
1 'polypeptide(L)'
;MMLETRPSRFDKIAVVLIALAAAALLITAGGWTLGLRSWWAFSFLVYVPVGLRWLAAALVVVAALPPLYGWWAPLGKLWCPPWLAVLIALPLFWFLREHTWHGDALYKVALLSTETLQSDPYVWKEPLDSFFEHLLAAAVRPIGLQPDSAVALMSVVAGGLYVAAVWVVSAWLAEQGARRFVYRVGLLATGASLLWFGHVENYSWSTALAFTTVVLGAGVLQGQAPLWLAGLVAGVAVSFHPQSAFVAPALLLLVRGRQWPRQLLALVAAGSVVPVATVLLFWALGIPSPLLAGQGFAGDSQLFWTPAQALAPGQVAQALQNLWLIAPLWPMAI
;
A
#
# COMPACT_ATOMS: atom_id res chain seq x y z
N MET A 1 -29.27 -10.52 -6.63
CA MET A 1 -29.52 -9.98 -7.98
C MET A 1 -29.32 -8.47 -7.91
N MET A 2 -28.06 -8.02 -7.97
CA MET A 2 -27.78 -6.58 -8.08
C MET A 2 -28.03 -6.20 -9.54
N LEU A 3 -28.89 -5.19 -9.76
CA LEU A 3 -29.03 -4.58 -11.07
C LEU A 3 -27.66 -4.04 -11.46
N GLU A 4 -27.05 -4.61 -12.50
CA GLU A 4 -25.90 -4.01 -13.17
C GLU A 4 -26.38 -2.63 -13.67
N THR A 5 -26.17 -1.58 -12.87
CA THR A 5 -26.42 -0.22 -13.31
C THR A 5 -25.45 0.01 -14.44
N ARG A 6 -25.97 0.12 -15.67
CA ARG A 6 -25.16 0.52 -16.80
C ARG A 6 -24.41 1.78 -16.37
N PRO A 7 -23.08 1.84 -16.51
CA PRO A 7 -22.31 2.99 -16.09
C PRO A 7 -22.96 4.23 -16.70
N SER A 8 -23.28 5.18 -15.84
CA SER A 8 -23.98 6.39 -16.22
C SER A 8 -23.13 7.13 -17.27
N ARG A 9 -23.74 8.00 -18.08
CA ARG A 9 -22.93 8.86 -18.97
C ARG A 9 -21.92 9.68 -18.16
N PHE A 10 -22.23 10.03 -16.91
CA PHE A 10 -21.33 10.72 -16.00
C PHE A 10 -20.10 9.89 -15.64
N ASP A 11 -20.26 8.60 -15.37
CA ASP A 11 -19.13 7.74 -15.00
C ASP A 11 -18.09 7.67 -16.13
N LYS A 12 -18.56 7.59 -17.38
CA LYS A 12 -17.69 7.56 -18.56
C LYS A 12 -16.94 8.87 -18.77
N ILE A 13 -17.62 10.00 -18.55
CA ILE A 13 -17.00 11.33 -18.64
C ILE A 13 -15.96 11.50 -17.53
N ALA A 14 -16.28 11.11 -16.29
CA ALA A 14 -15.38 11.19 -15.15
C ALA A 14 -14.07 10.42 -15.41
N VAL A 15 -14.15 9.19 -15.92
CA VAL A 15 -12.93 8.39 -16.26
C VAL A 15 -12.06 9.11 -17.28
N VAL A 16 -12.65 9.69 -18.33
CA VAL A 16 -11.89 10.43 -19.35
C VAL A 16 -11.28 11.69 -18.76
N LEU A 17 -12.01 12.45 -17.94
CA LEU A 17 -11.49 13.65 -17.27
C LEU A 17 -10.33 13.32 -16.33
N ILE A 18 -10.44 12.23 -15.55
CA ILE A 18 -9.37 11.73 -14.68
C ILE A 18 -8.12 11.40 -15.51
N ALA A 19 -8.31 10.69 -16.64
CA ALA A 19 -7.21 10.31 -17.51
C ALA A 19 -6.54 11.52 -18.17
N LEU A 20 -7.33 12.51 -18.60
CA LEU A 20 -6.80 13.77 -19.15
C LEU A 20 -6.04 14.58 -18.09
N ALA A 21 -6.54 14.63 -16.85
CA ALA A 21 -5.84 15.28 -15.75
C ALA A 21 -4.51 14.58 -15.42
N ALA A 22 -4.50 13.25 -15.35
CA ALA A 22 -3.29 12.46 -15.17
C ALA A 22 -2.29 12.66 -16.31
N ALA A 23 -2.76 12.67 -17.56
CA ALA A 23 -1.94 12.95 -18.74
C ALA A 23 -1.35 14.37 -18.71
N ALA A 24 -2.13 15.37 -18.29
CA ALA A 24 -1.66 16.74 -18.12
C ALA A 24 -0.56 16.82 -17.06
N LEU A 25 -0.72 16.15 -15.92
CA LEU A 25 0.32 16.06 -14.88
C LEU A 25 1.61 15.42 -15.42
N LEU A 26 1.52 14.34 -16.19
CA LEU A 26 2.68 13.69 -16.80
C LEU A 26 3.39 14.62 -17.80
N ILE A 27 2.65 15.19 -18.76
CA ILE A 27 3.20 16.08 -19.79
C ILE A 27 3.89 17.29 -19.16
N THR A 28 3.27 17.86 -18.11
CA THR A 28 3.77 19.08 -17.49
C THR A 28 4.80 18.87 -16.38
N ALA A 29 5.13 17.61 -16.05
CA ALA A 29 5.90 17.23 -14.86
C ALA A 29 5.31 17.84 -13.58
N GLY A 30 4.00 17.61 -13.38
CA GLY A 30 3.26 18.14 -12.23
C GLY A 30 3.11 19.66 -12.22
N GLY A 31 3.10 20.29 -13.40
CA GLY A 31 3.04 21.75 -13.54
C GLY A 31 4.40 22.46 -13.53
N TRP A 32 5.51 21.75 -13.34
CA TRP A 32 6.83 22.39 -13.28
C TRP A 32 7.20 23.09 -14.59
N THR A 33 6.87 22.48 -15.74
CA THR A 33 7.05 23.13 -17.07
C THR A 33 6.23 24.42 -17.23
N LEU A 34 5.20 24.63 -16.40
CA LEU A 34 4.37 25.83 -16.35
C LEU A 34 4.82 26.82 -15.25
N GLY A 35 5.95 26.56 -14.59
CA GLY A 35 6.47 27.38 -13.50
C GLY A 35 5.87 27.06 -12.12
N LEU A 36 4.99 26.06 -12.00
CA LEU A 36 4.42 25.63 -10.72
C LEU A 36 5.44 24.74 -9.97
N ARG A 37 6.10 25.30 -8.96
CA ARG A 37 7.16 24.60 -8.19
C ARG A 37 6.73 24.13 -6.80
N SER A 38 5.53 24.49 -6.35
CA SER A 38 5.05 24.16 -5.01
C SER A 38 4.55 22.73 -4.86
N TRP A 39 4.41 21.98 -5.96
CA TRP A 39 3.86 20.61 -5.96
C TRP A 39 4.98 19.58 -6.00
N TRP A 40 5.69 19.42 -4.89
CA TRP A 40 6.83 18.51 -4.80
C TRP A 40 6.45 17.04 -5.03
N ALA A 41 5.18 16.67 -4.81
CA ALA A 41 4.64 15.35 -5.06
C ALA A 41 4.96 14.82 -6.48
N PHE A 42 5.03 15.71 -7.47
CA PHE A 42 5.30 15.36 -8.86
C PHE A 42 6.69 15.80 -9.32
N SER A 43 7.52 16.30 -8.40
CA SER A 43 8.85 16.83 -8.71
C SER A 43 9.75 15.80 -9.40
N PHE A 44 9.63 14.52 -9.03
CA PHE A 44 10.41 13.45 -9.62
C PHE A 44 10.20 13.31 -11.14
N LEU A 45 9.05 13.75 -11.68
CA LEU A 45 8.78 13.70 -13.12
C LEU A 45 9.73 14.58 -13.93
N VAL A 46 10.40 15.56 -13.32
CA VAL A 46 11.42 16.35 -14.04
C VAL A 46 12.64 15.54 -14.40
N TYR A 47 12.93 14.46 -13.66
CA TYR A 47 14.01 13.54 -13.98
C TYR A 47 13.62 12.50 -15.05
N VAL A 48 12.33 12.40 -15.39
CA VAL A 48 11.85 11.48 -16.42
C VAL A 48 11.97 12.14 -17.81
N PRO A 49 12.63 11.49 -18.79
CA PRO A 49 12.73 11.99 -20.16
C PRO A 49 11.36 12.40 -20.72
N VAL A 50 11.32 13.56 -21.37
CA VAL A 50 10.06 14.17 -21.86
C VAL A 50 9.27 13.21 -22.77
N GLY A 51 9.97 12.49 -23.66
CA GLY A 51 9.34 11.53 -24.56
C GLY A 51 8.64 10.38 -23.82
N LEU A 52 9.23 9.88 -22.73
CA LEU A 52 8.62 8.83 -21.91
C LEU A 52 7.38 9.33 -21.15
N ARG A 53 7.43 10.57 -20.64
CA ARG A 53 6.27 11.20 -20.00
C ARG A 53 5.11 11.36 -20.97
N TRP A 54 5.39 11.80 -22.19
CA TRP A 54 4.38 11.97 -23.23
C TRP A 54 3.79 10.64 -23.69
N LEU A 55 4.64 9.61 -23.85
CA LEU A 55 4.19 8.27 -24.16
C LEU A 55 3.29 7.72 -23.04
N ALA A 56 3.69 7.84 -21.78
CA ALA A 56 2.88 7.43 -20.64
C ALA A 56 1.54 8.18 -20.59
N ALA A 57 1.54 9.49 -20.85
CA ALA A 57 0.33 10.30 -20.92
C ALA A 57 -0.62 9.83 -22.03
N ALA A 58 -0.09 9.56 -23.22
CA ALA A 58 -0.87 9.01 -24.33
C ALA A 58 -1.46 7.64 -23.97
N LEU A 59 -0.67 6.75 -23.36
CA LEU A 59 -1.12 5.44 -22.91
C LEU A 59 -2.23 5.54 -21.86
N VAL A 60 -2.15 6.46 -20.91
CA VAL A 60 -3.21 6.71 -19.92
C VAL A 60 -4.51 7.14 -20.60
N VAL A 61 -4.44 8.08 -21.56
CA VAL A 61 -5.64 8.53 -22.30
C VAL A 61 -6.22 7.37 -23.11
N VAL A 62 -5.38 6.65 -23.86
CA VAL A 62 -5.78 5.47 -24.66
C VAL A 62 -6.43 4.42 -23.77
N ALA A 63 -5.84 4.11 -22.60
CA ALA A 63 -6.37 3.15 -21.65
C ALA A 63 -7.71 3.58 -21.03
N ALA A 64 -8.07 4.86 -21.08
CA ALA A 64 -9.34 5.38 -20.56
C ALA A 64 -10.45 5.48 -21.61
N LEU A 65 -10.15 5.26 -22.90
CA LEU A 65 -11.13 5.36 -23.98
C LEU A 65 -12.02 4.10 -24.03
N PRO A 66 -13.34 4.21 -23.77
CA PRO A 66 -14.23 3.04 -23.74
C PRO A 66 -14.25 2.18 -25.03
N PRO A 67 -14.13 2.74 -26.25
CA PRO A 67 -14.06 1.93 -27.48
C PRO A 67 -12.88 0.95 -27.48
N LEU A 68 -11.79 1.27 -26.78
CA LEU A 68 -10.57 0.46 -26.76
C LEU A 68 -10.67 -0.69 -25.75
N TYR A 69 -11.67 -0.69 -24.85
CA TYR A 69 -11.94 -1.83 -23.95
C TYR A 69 -12.22 -3.13 -24.72
N GLY A 70 -12.80 -3.02 -25.92
CA GLY A 70 -13.03 -4.18 -26.80
C GLY A 70 -11.75 -4.87 -27.25
N TRP A 71 -10.62 -4.15 -27.35
CA TRP A 71 -9.33 -4.73 -27.75
C TRP A 71 -8.75 -5.65 -26.68
N TRP A 72 -9.12 -5.43 -25.41
CA TRP A 72 -8.68 -6.25 -24.28
C TRP A 72 -9.64 -7.42 -23.99
N ALA A 73 -10.81 -7.47 -24.64
CA ALA A 73 -11.81 -8.52 -24.41
C ALA A 73 -11.28 -9.96 -24.63
N PRO A 74 -10.41 -10.23 -25.64
CA PRO A 74 -9.82 -11.56 -25.80
C PRO A 74 -8.94 -11.96 -24.60
N LEU A 75 -8.21 -11.01 -24.02
CA LEU A 75 -7.33 -11.24 -22.86
C LEU A 75 -8.13 -11.51 -21.58
N GLY A 76 -9.38 -11.01 -21.50
CA GLY A 76 -10.31 -11.35 -20.43
C GLY A 76 -10.67 -12.84 -20.36
N LYS A 77 -10.35 -13.64 -21.40
CA LYS A 77 -10.51 -15.10 -21.42
C LYS A 77 -9.32 -15.85 -20.82
N LEU A 78 -8.19 -15.17 -20.59
CA LEU A 78 -7.03 -15.75 -19.93
C LEU A 78 -7.37 -16.00 -18.46
N TRP A 79 -7.78 -17.23 -18.17
CA TRP A 79 -8.07 -17.65 -16.82
C TRP A 79 -6.79 -18.12 -16.14
N CYS A 80 -6.41 -17.40 -15.08
CA CYS A 80 -5.37 -17.82 -14.14
C CYS A 80 -6.01 -17.88 -12.75
N PRO A 81 -6.10 -19.05 -12.10
CA PRO A 81 -6.61 -19.14 -10.75
C PRO A 81 -5.67 -18.38 -9.79
N PRO A 82 -6.20 -17.82 -8.68
CA PRO A 82 -5.43 -16.93 -7.80
C PRO A 82 -4.16 -17.60 -7.24
N TRP A 83 -4.23 -18.88 -6.88
CA TRP A 83 -3.07 -19.60 -6.36
C TRP A 83 -1.94 -19.69 -7.39
N LEU A 84 -2.26 -19.91 -8.67
CA LEU A 84 -1.27 -19.99 -9.74
C LEU A 84 -0.67 -18.61 -10.02
N ALA A 85 -1.48 -17.56 -9.97
CA ALA A 85 -1.01 -16.19 -10.11
C ALA A 85 0.02 -15.82 -9.03
N VAL A 86 -0.25 -16.18 -7.77
CA VAL A 86 0.70 -15.99 -6.66
C VAL A 86 1.96 -16.82 -6.88
N LEU A 87 1.83 -18.10 -7.23
CA LEU A 87 2.98 -18.98 -7.50
C LEU A 87 3.86 -18.50 -8.65
N ILE A 88 3.29 -17.81 -9.64
CA ILE A 88 4.05 -17.19 -10.74
C ILE A 88 4.65 -15.85 -10.30
N ALA A 89 3.90 -15.04 -9.53
CA ALA A 89 4.33 -13.72 -9.12
C ALA A 89 5.53 -13.76 -8.17
N LEU A 90 5.57 -14.68 -7.21
CA LEU A 90 6.68 -14.81 -6.25
C LEU A 90 8.05 -14.99 -6.94
N PRO A 91 8.27 -15.99 -7.82
CA PRO A 91 9.54 -16.11 -8.52
C PRO A 91 9.78 -14.94 -9.46
N LEU A 92 8.75 -14.40 -10.13
CA LEU A 92 8.90 -13.23 -11.00
C LEU A 92 9.45 -12.02 -10.23
N PHE A 93 8.86 -11.71 -9.08
CA PHE A 93 9.30 -10.62 -8.20
C PHE A 93 10.72 -10.85 -7.67
N TRP A 94 11.06 -12.09 -7.34
CA TRP A 94 12.41 -12.43 -6.87
C TRP A 94 13.46 -12.31 -7.98
N PHE A 95 13.19 -12.84 -9.18
CA PHE A 95 14.14 -12.81 -10.30
C PHE A 95 14.33 -11.41 -10.89
N LEU A 96 13.29 -10.58 -10.83
CA LEU A 96 13.33 -9.19 -11.29
C LEU A 96 13.53 -8.20 -10.12
N ARG A 97 14.04 -8.69 -8.98
CA ARG A 97 14.15 -7.86 -7.79
C ARG A 97 15.08 -6.68 -8.00
N GLU A 98 14.80 -5.63 -7.27
CA GLU A 98 15.67 -4.48 -7.13
C GLU A 98 16.99 -4.89 -6.45
N HIS A 99 18.08 -4.39 -7.01
CA HIS A 99 19.44 -4.54 -6.48
C HIS A 99 20.07 -3.19 -6.11
N THR A 100 19.33 -2.11 -6.28
CA THR A 100 19.72 -0.75 -5.89
C THR A 100 19.24 -0.45 -4.47
N TRP A 101 19.91 0.50 -3.83
CA TRP A 101 19.56 0.96 -2.49
C TRP A 101 18.91 2.33 -2.61
N HIS A 102 17.69 2.42 -2.10
CA HIS A 102 16.89 3.64 -2.05
C HIS A 102 16.44 3.89 -0.61
N GLY A 103 16.12 5.15 -0.32
CA GLY A 103 15.63 5.56 0.99
C GLY A 103 16.52 5.07 2.13
N ASP A 104 15.90 4.37 3.08
CA ASP A 104 16.52 3.91 4.32
C ASP A 104 17.10 2.48 4.23
N ALA A 105 17.14 1.87 3.03
CA ALA A 105 17.59 0.49 2.82
C ALA A 105 18.97 0.21 3.43
N LEU A 106 19.91 1.13 3.22
CA LEU A 106 21.27 1.05 3.74
C LEU A 106 21.32 1.00 5.27
N TYR A 107 20.52 1.86 5.87
CA TYR A 107 20.41 1.99 7.31
C TYR A 107 19.79 0.74 7.91
N LYS A 108 18.73 0.24 7.29
CA LYS A 108 18.04 -1.01 7.64
C LYS A 108 18.99 -2.20 7.63
N VAL A 109 19.77 -2.38 6.56
CA VAL A 109 20.75 -3.47 6.46
C VAL A 109 21.83 -3.33 7.53
N ALA A 110 22.27 -2.11 7.84
CA ALA A 110 23.21 -1.86 8.92
C ALA A 110 22.63 -2.29 10.28
N LEU A 111 21.40 -1.87 10.62
CA LEU A 111 20.72 -2.27 11.85
C LEU A 111 20.61 -3.78 11.98
N LEU A 112 20.12 -4.49 10.96
CA LEU A 112 20.02 -5.95 10.97
C LEU A 112 21.38 -6.67 11.05
N SER A 113 22.47 -5.98 10.73
CA SER A 113 23.83 -6.50 10.80
C SER A 113 24.48 -6.27 12.16
N THR A 114 24.22 -5.12 12.80
CA THR A 114 24.93 -4.68 14.01
C THR A 114 24.10 -4.76 15.27
N GLU A 115 22.78 -4.67 15.17
CA GLU A 115 21.86 -4.63 16.29
C GLU A 115 21.17 -5.98 16.51
N THR A 116 20.67 -6.14 17.73
CA THR A 116 19.71 -7.19 18.10
C THR A 116 18.32 -6.58 18.11
N LEU A 117 17.28 -7.42 18.11
CA LEU A 117 15.90 -6.96 18.23
C LEU A 117 15.68 -6.10 19.51
N GLN A 118 16.40 -6.39 20.59
CA GLN A 118 16.32 -5.65 21.86
C GLN A 118 17.08 -4.32 21.82
N SER A 119 18.12 -4.21 20.99
CA SER A 119 18.95 -3.00 20.88
C SER A 119 18.58 -2.12 19.69
N ASP A 120 17.74 -2.61 18.77
CA ASP A 120 17.23 -1.83 17.64
C ASP A 120 16.37 -0.64 18.14
N PRO A 121 16.83 0.60 17.96
CA PRO A 121 16.10 1.77 18.44
C PRO A 121 14.82 2.07 17.65
N TYR A 122 14.54 1.38 16.54
CA TYR A 122 13.36 1.59 15.70
C TYR A 122 12.37 0.45 15.71
N VAL A 123 12.59 -0.55 16.56
CA VAL A 123 11.73 -1.72 16.62
C VAL A 123 10.25 -1.33 16.83
N TRP A 124 9.95 -0.22 17.51
CA TRP A 124 8.57 0.25 17.71
C TRP A 124 7.98 1.05 16.54
N LYS A 125 8.80 1.51 15.60
CA LYS A 125 8.35 2.15 14.35
C LYS A 125 7.68 1.13 13.43
N GLU A 126 8.13 -0.11 13.48
CA GLU A 126 7.67 -1.20 12.60
C GLU A 126 7.72 -2.57 13.31
N PRO A 127 6.92 -2.77 14.37
CA PRO A 127 7.10 -3.88 15.31
C PRO A 127 7.22 -5.27 14.66
N LEU A 128 6.17 -5.73 14.00
CA LEU A 128 6.21 -7.06 13.40
C LEU A 128 7.17 -7.11 12.20
N ASP A 129 7.36 -6.02 11.48
CA ASP A 129 8.31 -5.96 10.37
C ASP A 129 9.74 -6.20 10.90
N SER A 130 10.19 -5.40 11.87
CA SER A 130 11.48 -5.57 12.56
C SER A 130 11.64 -6.96 13.14
N PHE A 131 10.60 -7.49 13.81
CA PHE A 131 10.64 -8.83 14.38
C PHE A 131 10.89 -9.90 13.32
N PHE A 132 10.11 -9.88 12.24
CA PHE A 132 10.25 -10.87 11.16
C PHE A 132 11.55 -10.69 10.37
N GLU A 133 12.03 -9.46 10.18
CA GLU A 133 13.29 -9.21 9.49
C GLU A 133 14.48 -9.69 10.30
N HIS A 134 14.53 -9.45 11.61
CA HIS A 134 15.58 -10.02 12.47
C HIS A 134 15.52 -11.54 12.46
N LEU A 135 14.32 -12.11 12.54
CA LEU A 135 14.13 -13.56 12.48
C LEU A 135 14.59 -14.16 11.15
N LEU A 136 14.18 -13.58 10.02
CA LEU A 136 14.57 -14.06 8.69
C LEU A 136 16.05 -13.81 8.43
N ALA A 137 16.60 -12.66 8.81
CA ALA A 137 18.03 -12.37 8.70
C ALA A 137 18.86 -13.40 9.47
N ALA A 138 18.43 -13.76 10.68
CA ALA A 138 19.06 -14.84 11.45
C ALA A 138 18.91 -16.21 10.78
N ALA A 139 17.76 -16.51 10.18
CA ALA A 139 17.49 -17.79 9.52
C ALA A 139 18.27 -17.98 8.21
N VAL A 140 18.52 -16.90 7.45
CA VAL A 140 19.23 -16.97 6.17
C VAL A 140 20.75 -16.83 6.29
N ARG A 141 21.26 -16.30 7.42
CA ARG A 141 22.69 -16.14 7.67
C ARG A 141 23.51 -17.45 7.56
N PRO A 142 23.04 -18.61 8.06
CA PRO A 142 23.78 -19.88 7.96
C PRO A 142 24.04 -20.36 6.52
N ILE A 143 23.24 -19.91 5.55
CA ILE A 143 23.41 -20.25 4.12
C ILE A 143 24.14 -19.15 3.34
N GLY A 144 24.78 -18.20 4.04
CA GLY A 144 25.62 -17.16 3.44
C GLY A 144 24.85 -15.98 2.85
N LEU A 145 23.52 -15.92 3.03
CA LEU A 145 22.72 -14.78 2.59
C LEU A 145 22.87 -13.60 3.55
N GLN A 146 22.80 -12.40 2.98
CA GLN A 146 22.93 -11.13 3.69
C GLN A 146 21.55 -10.61 4.15
N PRO A 147 21.48 -9.69 5.13
CA PRO A 147 20.21 -9.19 5.65
C PRO A 147 19.30 -8.53 4.61
N ASP A 148 19.85 -7.90 3.57
CA ASP A 148 19.08 -7.34 2.45
C ASP A 148 18.23 -8.43 1.76
N SER A 149 18.75 -9.66 1.67
CA SER A 149 18.04 -10.78 1.07
C SER A 149 16.86 -11.25 1.92
N ALA A 150 16.95 -11.11 3.25
CA ALA A 150 15.83 -11.39 4.15
C ALA A 150 14.69 -10.38 3.98
N VAL A 151 15.02 -9.08 3.94
CA VAL A 151 14.04 -8.01 3.70
C VAL A 151 13.43 -8.13 2.30
N ALA A 152 14.26 -8.40 1.28
CA ALA A 152 13.78 -8.62 -0.08
C ALA A 152 12.82 -9.81 -0.17
N LEU A 153 13.10 -10.91 0.55
CA LEU A 153 12.20 -12.07 0.60
C LEU A 153 10.86 -11.69 1.24
N MET A 154 10.86 -10.92 2.33
CA MET A 154 9.65 -10.40 2.95
C MET A 154 8.83 -9.53 1.99
N SER A 155 9.50 -8.64 1.26
CA SER A 155 8.89 -7.80 0.22
C SER A 155 8.21 -8.65 -0.88
N VAL A 156 8.89 -9.67 -1.38
CA VAL A 156 8.34 -10.60 -2.40
C VAL A 156 7.10 -11.33 -1.87
N VAL A 157 7.14 -11.82 -0.63
CA VAL A 157 6.00 -12.51 0.00
C VAL A 157 4.82 -11.56 0.19
N ALA A 158 5.06 -10.32 0.63
CA ALA A 158 4.04 -9.29 0.70
C ALA A 158 3.42 -8.99 -0.68
N GLY A 159 4.24 -9.00 -1.73
CA GLY A 159 3.79 -8.92 -3.12
C GLY A 159 2.85 -10.08 -3.51
N GLY A 160 3.15 -11.30 -3.06
CA GLY A 160 2.26 -12.45 -3.24
C GLY A 160 0.88 -12.24 -2.58
N LEU A 161 0.85 -11.72 -1.36
CA LEU A 161 -0.39 -11.34 -0.67
C LEU A 161 -1.15 -10.25 -1.45
N TYR A 162 -0.45 -9.23 -1.93
CA TYR A 162 -1.04 -8.17 -2.77
C TYR A 162 -1.68 -8.75 -4.04
N VAL A 163 -0.98 -9.63 -4.75
CA VAL A 163 -1.51 -10.33 -5.94
C VAL A 163 -2.77 -11.13 -5.60
N ALA A 164 -2.78 -11.86 -4.48
CA ALA A 164 -3.99 -12.56 -4.05
C ALA A 164 -5.17 -11.59 -3.80
N ALA A 165 -4.92 -10.48 -3.11
CA ALA A 165 -5.91 -9.44 -2.85
C ALA A 165 -6.45 -8.80 -4.15
N VAL A 166 -5.60 -8.55 -5.14
CA VAL A 166 -5.99 -8.06 -6.48
C VAL A 166 -6.91 -9.05 -7.19
N TRP A 167 -6.62 -10.35 -7.11
CA TRP A 167 -7.48 -11.38 -7.69
C TRP A 167 -8.86 -11.43 -7.01
N VAL A 168 -8.89 -11.35 -5.68
CA VAL A 168 -10.13 -11.34 -4.89
C VAL A 168 -10.98 -10.11 -5.21
N VAL A 169 -10.41 -8.92 -5.10
CA VAL A 169 -11.18 -7.68 -5.29
C VAL A 169 -11.66 -7.53 -6.73
N SER A 170 -10.87 -7.93 -7.72
CA SER A 170 -11.30 -7.90 -9.11
C SER A 170 -12.49 -8.84 -9.36
N ALA A 171 -12.51 -10.01 -8.73
CA ALA A 171 -13.61 -10.96 -8.84
C ALA A 171 -14.90 -10.45 -8.17
N TRP A 172 -14.78 -9.71 -7.07
CA TRP A 172 -15.89 -9.08 -6.37
C TRP A 172 -16.43 -7.83 -7.09
N LEU A 173 -15.57 -7.01 -7.70
CA LEU A 173 -15.98 -5.75 -8.33
C LEU A 173 -16.52 -5.91 -9.77
N ALA A 174 -16.32 -7.07 -10.40
CA ALA A 174 -16.77 -7.30 -11.77
C ALA A 174 -17.24 -8.73 -12.00
N GLU A 175 -18.36 -8.89 -12.71
CA GLU A 175 -18.82 -10.19 -13.19
C GLU A 175 -18.13 -10.59 -14.51
N GLN A 176 -17.91 -9.61 -15.39
CA GLN A 176 -17.35 -9.81 -16.73
C GLN A 176 -15.83 -10.02 -16.70
N GLY A 177 -15.34 -11.08 -17.34
CA GLY A 177 -13.90 -11.43 -17.38
C GLY A 177 -12.99 -10.31 -17.90
N ALA A 178 -13.42 -9.57 -18.93
CA ALA A 178 -12.67 -8.43 -19.45
C ALA A 178 -12.49 -7.30 -18.42
N ARG A 179 -13.53 -6.97 -17.64
CA ARG A 179 -13.44 -5.96 -16.58
C ARG A 179 -12.54 -6.43 -15.43
N ARG A 180 -12.64 -7.71 -15.05
CA ARG A 180 -11.73 -8.31 -14.06
C ARG A 180 -10.27 -8.18 -14.49
N PHE A 181 -10.00 -8.46 -15.76
CA PHE A 181 -8.66 -8.32 -16.34
C PHE A 181 -8.17 -6.87 -16.27
N VAL A 182 -9.00 -5.90 -16.67
CA VAL A 182 -8.66 -4.47 -16.58
C VAL A 182 -8.34 -4.05 -15.15
N TYR A 183 -9.14 -4.46 -14.16
CA TYR A 183 -8.84 -4.15 -12.76
C TYR A 183 -7.54 -4.77 -12.28
N ARG A 184 -7.25 -6.02 -12.65
CA ARG A 184 -5.98 -6.68 -12.29
C ARG A 184 -4.80 -5.95 -12.88
N VAL A 185 -4.84 -5.66 -14.18
CA VAL A 185 -3.76 -4.94 -14.86
C VAL A 185 -3.60 -3.55 -14.25
N GLY A 186 -4.69 -2.81 -14.04
CA GLY A 186 -4.64 -1.46 -13.47
C GLY A 186 -4.03 -1.43 -12.06
N LEU A 187 -4.41 -2.37 -11.19
CA LEU A 187 -3.85 -2.47 -9.84
C LEU A 187 -2.39 -2.91 -9.86
N LEU A 188 -2.04 -3.93 -10.65
CA LEU A 188 -0.67 -4.43 -10.77
C LEU A 188 0.27 -3.43 -11.46
N ALA A 189 -0.25 -2.52 -12.30
CA ALA A 189 0.54 -1.49 -12.98
C ALA A 189 0.75 -0.23 -12.13
N THR A 190 0.27 -0.19 -10.88
CA THR A 190 0.53 0.95 -9.98
C THR A 190 2.02 1.05 -9.64
N GLY A 191 2.51 2.26 -9.37
CA GLY A 191 3.90 2.47 -8.93
C GLY A 191 4.23 1.74 -7.62
N ALA A 192 3.23 1.52 -6.76
CA ALA A 192 3.36 0.71 -5.56
C ALA A 192 3.81 -0.74 -5.85
N SER A 193 3.59 -1.24 -7.06
CA SER A 193 4.05 -2.58 -7.43
C SER A 193 5.55 -2.75 -7.43
N LEU A 194 6.33 -1.66 -7.50
CA LEU A 194 7.78 -1.72 -7.35
C LEU A 194 8.21 -2.26 -5.98
N LEU A 195 7.39 -2.02 -4.93
CA LEU A 195 7.65 -2.51 -3.58
C LEU A 195 7.77 -4.03 -3.52
N TRP A 196 7.11 -4.76 -4.45
CA TRP A 196 7.05 -6.22 -4.43
C TRP A 196 8.31 -6.87 -4.98
N PHE A 197 9.12 -6.13 -5.75
CA PHE A 197 10.32 -6.63 -6.41
C PHE A 197 11.51 -6.59 -5.45
N GLY A 198 11.37 -7.14 -4.23
CA GLY A 198 12.45 -7.23 -3.25
C GLY A 198 12.98 -5.88 -2.76
N HIS A 199 12.13 -4.84 -2.77
CA HIS A 199 12.47 -3.52 -2.29
C HIS A 199 12.82 -3.58 -0.79
N VAL A 200 14.03 -3.10 -0.43
CA VAL A 200 14.58 -3.21 0.93
C VAL A 200 14.09 -2.04 1.78
N GLU A 201 12.79 -2.01 2.06
CA GLU A 201 12.15 -1.05 2.95
C GLU A 201 11.01 -1.69 3.77
N ASN A 202 10.62 -1.02 4.84
CA ASN A 202 9.63 -1.40 5.86
C ASN A 202 8.14 -1.23 5.43
N TYR A 203 7.91 -0.88 4.17
CA TYR A 203 6.58 -0.52 3.68
C TYR A 203 5.84 -1.66 2.99
N SER A 204 6.52 -2.75 2.65
CA SER A 204 5.95 -3.82 1.81
C SER A 204 4.77 -4.53 2.49
N TRP A 205 4.96 -5.05 3.69
CA TRP A 205 3.91 -5.76 4.42
C TRP A 205 2.76 -4.85 4.82
N SER A 206 3.09 -3.68 5.39
CA SER A 206 2.10 -2.70 5.81
C SER A 206 1.22 -2.26 4.63
N THR A 207 1.80 -2.01 3.46
CA THR A 207 1.06 -1.66 2.24
C THR A 207 0.20 -2.81 1.73
N ALA A 208 0.73 -4.04 1.66
CA ALA A 208 -0.03 -5.20 1.20
C ALA A 208 -1.23 -5.51 2.12
N LEU A 209 -1.03 -5.42 3.44
CA LEU A 209 -2.07 -5.64 4.45
C LEU A 209 -3.09 -4.50 4.48
N ALA A 210 -2.65 -3.24 4.38
CA ALA A 210 -3.52 -2.08 4.24
C ALA A 210 -4.45 -2.22 3.02
N PHE A 211 -3.88 -2.62 1.87
CA PHE A 211 -4.68 -2.90 0.68
C PHE A 211 -5.65 -4.07 0.91
N THR A 212 -5.19 -5.15 1.55
CA THR A 212 -6.03 -6.30 1.90
C THR A 212 -7.19 -5.90 2.81
N THR A 213 -6.97 -5.00 3.76
CA THR A 213 -8.02 -4.42 4.61
C THR A 213 -9.07 -3.68 3.78
N VAL A 214 -8.65 -2.88 2.79
CA VAL A 214 -9.58 -2.19 1.87
C VAL A 214 -10.37 -3.20 1.04
N VAL A 215 -9.70 -4.23 0.51
CA VAL A 215 -10.35 -5.33 -0.23
C VAL A 215 -11.40 -6.02 0.64
N LEU A 216 -11.05 -6.39 1.87
CA LEU A 216 -11.99 -6.99 2.82
C LEU A 216 -13.14 -6.04 3.16
N GLY A 217 -12.90 -4.73 3.27
CA GLY A 217 -13.95 -3.73 3.43
C GLY A 217 -14.94 -3.72 2.27
N ALA A 218 -14.45 -3.78 1.02
CA ALA A 218 -15.30 -3.96 -0.16
C ALA A 218 -16.07 -5.29 -0.11
N GLY A 219 -15.42 -6.37 0.36
CA GLY A 219 -16.06 -7.66 0.61
C GLY A 219 -17.19 -7.59 1.64
N VAL A 220 -17.01 -6.85 2.74
CA VAL A 220 -18.04 -6.62 3.76
C VAL A 220 -19.25 -5.91 3.16
N LEU A 221 -19.03 -4.88 2.33
CA LEU A 221 -20.11 -4.17 1.64
C LEU A 221 -20.89 -5.07 0.68
N GLN A 222 -20.26 -6.10 0.13
CA GLN A 222 -20.87 -7.08 -0.75
C GLN A 222 -21.40 -8.33 -0.03
N GLY A 223 -21.24 -8.43 1.30
CA GLY A 223 -21.59 -9.63 2.07
C GLY A 223 -20.68 -10.83 1.82
N GLN A 224 -19.49 -10.62 1.23
CA GLN A 224 -18.49 -11.65 0.91
C GLN A 224 -17.45 -11.85 2.03
N ALA A 225 -17.36 -10.90 2.97
CA ALA A 225 -16.43 -10.97 4.10
C ALA A 225 -17.11 -10.47 5.39
N PRO A 226 -16.76 -11.02 6.56
CA PRO A 226 -17.27 -10.50 7.83
C PRO A 226 -16.45 -9.29 8.31
N LEU A 227 -17.11 -8.37 9.03
CA LEU A 227 -16.49 -7.12 9.52
C LEU A 227 -15.27 -7.35 10.43
N TRP A 228 -15.33 -8.38 11.28
CA TRP A 228 -14.24 -8.69 12.21
C TRP A 228 -12.95 -9.05 11.46
N LEU A 229 -13.03 -9.65 10.27
CA LEU A 229 -11.85 -10.03 9.49
C LEU A 229 -11.16 -8.79 8.92
N ALA A 230 -11.92 -7.80 8.43
CA ALA A 230 -11.37 -6.52 8.02
C ALA A 230 -10.68 -5.79 9.19
N GLY A 231 -11.31 -5.80 10.38
CA GLY A 231 -10.72 -5.28 11.61
C GLY A 231 -9.42 -5.99 11.97
N LEU A 232 -9.42 -7.33 11.99
CA LEU A 232 -8.24 -8.14 12.32
C LEU A 232 -7.07 -7.85 11.37
N VAL A 233 -7.28 -7.86 10.05
CA VAL A 233 -6.21 -7.56 9.08
C VAL A 233 -5.72 -6.12 9.21
N ALA A 234 -6.60 -5.16 9.53
CA ALA A 234 -6.17 -3.80 9.85
C ALA A 234 -5.26 -3.76 11.07
N GLY A 235 -5.58 -4.52 12.12
CA GLY A 235 -4.72 -4.69 13.29
C GLY A 235 -3.35 -5.27 12.94
N VAL A 236 -3.31 -6.29 12.08
CA VAL A 236 -2.04 -6.85 11.57
C VAL A 236 -1.25 -5.78 10.81
N ALA A 237 -1.89 -5.01 9.93
CA ALA A 237 -1.25 -3.94 9.17
C ALA A 237 -0.62 -2.88 10.08
N VAL A 238 -1.32 -2.49 11.16
CA VAL A 238 -0.83 -1.54 12.18
C VAL A 238 0.36 -2.11 12.94
N SER A 239 0.33 -3.41 13.26
CA SER A 239 1.45 -4.08 13.93
C SER A 239 2.68 -4.21 13.06
N PHE A 240 2.56 -4.31 11.74
CA PHE A 240 3.70 -4.22 10.83
C PHE A 240 4.21 -2.78 10.72
N HIS A 241 3.32 -1.80 10.62
CA HIS A 241 3.71 -0.39 10.68
C HIS A 241 2.54 0.48 11.18
N PRO A 242 2.70 1.28 12.26
CA PRO A 242 1.63 2.08 12.84
C PRO A 242 0.96 3.07 11.88
N GLN A 243 1.64 3.50 10.81
CA GLN A 243 1.05 4.35 9.78
C GLN A 243 -0.18 3.71 9.13
N SER A 244 -0.28 2.37 9.10
CA SER A 244 -1.45 1.68 8.56
C SER A 244 -2.73 2.01 9.33
N ALA A 245 -2.63 2.61 10.53
CA ALA A 245 -3.77 3.12 11.27
C ALA A 245 -4.56 4.17 10.49
N PHE A 246 -3.94 4.86 9.51
CA PHE A 246 -4.63 5.77 8.59
C PHE A 246 -5.69 5.08 7.71
N VAL A 247 -5.69 3.74 7.61
CA VAL A 247 -6.77 2.98 6.96
C VAL A 247 -7.99 2.82 7.87
N ALA A 248 -7.82 2.87 9.20
CA ALA A 248 -8.90 2.60 10.16
C ALA A 248 -10.12 3.53 10.03
N PRO A 249 -9.97 4.86 9.78
CA PRO A 249 -11.12 5.73 9.54
C PRO A 249 -12.02 5.28 8.40
N ALA A 250 -11.45 4.70 7.32
CA ALA A 250 -12.23 4.19 6.19
C ALA A 250 -13.12 3.01 6.60
N LEU A 251 -12.73 2.22 7.59
CA LEU A 251 -13.53 1.09 8.08
C LEU A 251 -14.78 1.53 8.84
N LEU A 252 -14.80 2.76 9.37
CA LEU A 252 -16.00 3.31 10.03
C LEU A 252 -17.16 3.48 9.03
N LEU A 253 -16.88 3.60 7.73
CA LEU A 253 -17.89 3.66 6.67
C LEU A 253 -18.66 2.33 6.51
N LEU A 254 -18.13 1.23 7.05
CA LEU A 254 -18.77 -0.08 7.07
C LEU A 254 -19.80 -0.23 8.19
N VAL A 255 -19.74 0.65 9.20
CA VAL A 255 -20.65 0.64 10.35
C VAL A 255 -21.98 1.29 9.94
N ARG A 256 -23.09 0.56 10.03
CA ARG A 256 -24.40 1.00 9.49
C ARG A 256 -25.58 0.61 10.37
N GLY A 257 -26.58 1.50 10.39
CA GLY A 257 -27.91 1.25 10.95
C GLY A 257 -27.95 1.09 12.48
N ARG A 258 -29.00 0.40 12.96
CA ARG A 258 -29.26 0.24 14.42
C ARG A 258 -28.26 -0.67 15.15
N GLN A 259 -27.43 -1.41 14.42
CA GLN A 259 -26.43 -2.32 15.00
C GLN A 259 -25.03 -1.70 15.10
N TRP A 260 -24.90 -0.39 14.86
CA TRP A 260 -23.62 0.30 14.85
C TRP A 260 -22.75 0.05 16.09
N PRO A 261 -23.27 -0.02 17.35
CA PRO A 261 -22.40 -0.22 18.51
C PRO A 261 -21.73 -1.59 18.51
N ARG A 262 -22.47 -2.64 18.10
CA ARG A 262 -21.95 -4.01 18.01
C ARG A 262 -20.92 -4.14 16.90
N GLN A 263 -21.17 -3.49 15.76
CA GLN A 263 -20.24 -3.47 14.64
C GLN A 263 -18.95 -2.73 14.97
N LEU A 264 -19.06 -1.58 15.64
CA LEU A 264 -17.91 -0.83 16.12
C LEU A 264 -17.11 -1.64 17.14
N LEU A 265 -17.78 -2.27 18.11
CA LEU A 265 -17.10 -3.15 19.08
C LEU A 265 -16.40 -4.31 18.40
N ALA A 266 -17.02 -4.96 17.41
CA ALA A 266 -16.39 -6.04 16.65
C ALA A 266 -15.15 -5.56 15.89
N LEU A 267 -15.21 -4.38 15.27
CA LEU A 267 -14.09 -3.78 14.56
C LEU A 267 -12.93 -3.46 15.51
N VAL A 268 -13.22 -2.76 16.61
CA VAL A 268 -12.22 -2.35 17.61
C VAL A 268 -11.61 -3.57 18.28
N ALA A 269 -12.43 -4.51 18.76
CA ALA A 269 -11.95 -5.73 19.40
C ALA A 269 -11.04 -6.52 18.46
N ALA A 270 -11.50 -6.83 17.23
CA ALA A 270 -10.70 -7.58 16.27
C ALA A 270 -9.42 -6.84 15.85
N GLY A 271 -9.52 -5.54 15.60
CA GLY A 271 -8.37 -4.70 15.22
C GLY A 271 -7.35 -4.50 16.33
N SER A 272 -7.73 -4.71 17.60
CA SER A 272 -6.81 -4.58 18.73
C SER A 272 -6.07 -5.88 19.07
N VAL A 273 -6.55 -7.04 18.61
CA VAL A 273 -5.97 -8.35 18.95
C VAL A 273 -4.48 -8.41 18.64
N VAL A 274 -4.09 -8.09 17.41
CA VAL A 274 -2.69 -8.25 16.96
C VAL A 274 -1.78 -7.14 17.52
N PRO A 275 -2.19 -5.86 17.57
CA PRO A 275 -1.43 -4.82 18.26
C PRO A 275 -1.16 -5.14 19.71
N VAL A 276 -2.17 -5.58 20.48
CA VAL A 276 -1.98 -5.96 21.88
C VAL A 276 -1.07 -7.17 22.00
N ALA A 277 -1.27 -8.21 21.18
CA ALA A 277 -0.40 -9.38 21.17
C ALA A 277 1.06 -9.04 20.84
N THR A 278 1.28 -8.08 19.92
CA THR A 278 2.61 -7.60 19.54
C THR A 278 3.30 -6.90 20.71
N VAL A 279 2.61 -5.99 21.40
CA VAL A 279 3.13 -5.32 22.59
C VAL A 279 3.49 -6.31 23.68
N LEU A 280 2.60 -7.28 23.96
CA LEU A 280 2.83 -8.31 24.97
C LEU A 280 4.02 -9.21 24.62
N LEU A 281 4.14 -9.60 23.35
CA LEU A 281 5.28 -10.37 22.85
C LEU A 281 6.58 -9.58 23.05
N PHE A 282 6.59 -8.30 22.71
CA PHE A 282 7.77 -7.45 22.81
C PHE A 282 8.24 -7.29 24.26
N TRP A 283 7.30 -7.07 25.19
CA TRP A 283 7.61 -7.07 26.62
C TRP A 283 8.14 -8.42 27.10
N ALA A 284 7.55 -9.53 26.64
CA ALA A 284 8.03 -10.87 26.98
C ALA A 284 9.44 -11.16 26.44
N LEU A 285 9.82 -10.54 25.31
CA LEU A 285 11.16 -10.62 24.72
C LEU A 285 12.18 -9.63 25.34
N GLY A 286 11.74 -8.83 26.33
CA GLY A 286 12.60 -7.84 27.00
C GLY A 286 12.90 -6.61 26.15
N ILE A 287 12.07 -6.31 25.15
CA ILE A 287 12.24 -5.11 24.32
C ILE A 287 11.84 -3.87 25.14
N PRO A 288 12.72 -2.86 25.27
CA PRO A 288 12.42 -1.65 26.02
C PRO A 288 11.19 -0.94 25.46
N SER A 289 10.33 -0.37 26.30
CA SER A 289 9.17 0.42 25.84
C SER A 289 9.61 1.62 24.98
N PRO A 290 8.78 2.05 24.00
CA PRO A 290 9.12 3.18 23.14
C PRO A 290 9.27 4.44 23.99
N LEU A 291 10.42 5.12 23.88
CA LEU A 291 10.62 6.40 24.55
C LEU A 291 9.94 7.50 23.74
N LEU A 292 9.17 8.37 24.41
CA LEU A 292 8.53 9.52 23.76
C LEU A 292 9.54 10.63 23.37
N ALA A 293 10.78 10.57 23.86
CA ALA A 293 11.85 11.51 23.55
C ALA A 293 13.20 10.78 23.42
N GLY A 294 14.05 11.21 22.50
CA GLY A 294 15.44 10.75 22.39
C GLY A 294 15.70 9.51 21.52
N GLN A 295 14.70 9.03 20.78
CA GLN A 295 14.80 7.91 19.82
C GLN A 295 14.18 8.27 18.46
N GLY A 296 14.49 9.45 17.93
CA GLY A 296 13.98 9.82 16.60
C GLY A 296 14.75 9.14 15.46
N PHE A 297 14.20 9.22 14.26
CA PHE A 297 14.66 8.52 13.05
C PHE A 297 15.04 9.52 11.96
N ALA A 298 16.06 9.20 11.16
CA ALA A 298 16.47 9.99 9.98
C ALA A 298 16.60 11.52 10.22
N GLY A 299 17.10 11.92 11.39
CA GLY A 299 17.29 13.32 11.77
C GLY A 299 16.18 13.92 12.65
N ASP A 300 15.10 13.18 12.92
CA ASP A 300 14.13 13.57 13.93
C ASP A 300 14.66 13.32 15.35
N SER A 301 14.21 14.13 16.32
CA SER A 301 14.56 13.98 17.73
C SER A 301 13.63 13.04 18.51
N GLN A 302 12.52 12.62 17.90
CA GLN A 302 11.48 11.80 18.51
C GLN A 302 10.83 10.87 17.48
N LEU A 303 10.43 9.67 17.92
CA LEU A 303 9.79 8.68 17.05
C LEU A 303 8.30 8.98 16.83
N PHE A 304 7.64 9.53 17.85
CA PHE A 304 6.22 9.85 17.85
C PHE A 304 6.01 11.31 18.17
N TRP A 305 5.15 11.97 17.40
CA TRP A 305 4.72 13.33 17.69
C TRP A 305 3.59 13.34 18.70
N THR A 306 3.59 14.35 19.57
CA THR A 306 2.41 14.68 20.37
C THR A 306 1.26 15.11 19.45
N PRO A 307 -0.01 14.98 19.88
CA PRO A 307 -1.15 15.46 19.10
C PRO A 307 -1.03 16.94 18.69
N ALA A 308 -0.48 17.79 19.56
CA ALA A 308 -0.26 19.20 19.25
C ALA A 308 0.76 19.42 18.12
N GLN A 309 1.84 18.63 18.09
CA GLN A 309 2.84 18.67 17.02
C GLN A 309 2.25 18.14 15.70
N ALA A 310 1.52 17.02 15.74
CA ALA A 310 0.90 16.43 14.55
C ALA A 310 -0.16 17.33 13.91
N LEU A 311 -0.87 18.14 14.71
CA LEU A 311 -1.87 19.10 14.27
C LEU A 311 -1.31 20.49 13.96
N ALA A 312 0.00 20.69 14.07
CA ALA A 312 0.61 21.97 13.72
C ALA A 312 0.33 22.28 12.24
N PRO A 313 0.03 23.54 11.87
CA PRO A 313 -0.36 23.89 10.50
C PRO A 313 0.61 23.42 9.40
N GLY A 314 1.91 23.48 9.68
CA GLY A 314 2.94 22.99 8.77
C GLY A 314 2.85 21.47 8.52
N GLN A 315 2.55 20.69 9.56
CA GLN A 315 2.41 19.24 9.46
C GLN A 315 1.11 18.83 8.77
N VAL A 316 0.02 19.54 9.05
CA VAL A 316 -1.24 19.35 8.32
C VAL A 316 -1.07 19.66 6.83
N ALA A 317 -0.36 20.75 6.50
CA ALA A 317 -0.07 21.10 5.11
C ALA A 317 0.81 20.05 4.40
N GLN A 318 1.79 19.46 5.10
CA GLN A 318 2.59 18.35 4.56
C GLN A 318 1.75 17.09 4.38
N ALA A 319 0.93 16.73 5.37
CA ALA A 319 0.02 15.59 5.27
C ALA A 319 -0.96 15.74 4.09
N LEU A 320 -1.51 16.93 3.87
CA LEU A 320 -2.36 17.24 2.72
C LEU A 320 -1.61 17.11 1.39
N GLN A 321 -0.34 17.49 1.33
CA GLN A 321 0.50 17.30 0.14
C GLN A 321 0.81 15.81 -0.10
N ASN A 322 1.05 15.04 0.96
CA ASN A 322 1.21 13.59 0.89
C ASN A 322 -0.08 12.91 0.39
N LEU A 323 -1.25 13.40 0.76
CA LEU A 323 -2.52 12.88 0.24
C LEU A 323 -2.65 13.03 -1.27
N TRP A 324 -2.05 14.07 -1.89
CA TRP A 324 -2.03 14.22 -3.35
C TRP A 324 -1.16 13.18 -4.06
N LEU A 325 -0.13 12.62 -3.40
CA LEU A 325 0.64 11.49 -3.92
C LEU A 325 -0.19 10.20 -3.95
N ILE A 326 -1.06 10.02 -2.96
CA ILE A 326 -1.80 8.78 -2.74
C ILE A 326 -3.14 8.80 -3.50
N ALA A 327 -3.80 9.95 -3.56
CA ALA A 327 -5.08 10.17 -4.22
C ALA A 327 -5.02 11.46 -5.06
N PRO A 328 -4.22 11.48 -6.14
CA PRO A 328 -4.27 12.58 -7.07
C PRO A 328 -5.71 12.70 -7.56
N LEU A 329 -6.30 13.90 -7.44
CA LEU A 329 -7.70 14.23 -7.78
C LEU A 329 -8.76 14.10 -6.66
N TRP A 330 -8.42 13.71 -5.42
CA TRP A 330 -9.40 13.75 -4.30
C TRP A 330 -10.13 15.10 -4.17
N PRO A 331 -9.48 16.27 -4.32
CA PRO A 331 -10.16 17.57 -4.23
C PRO A 331 -11.11 17.88 -5.38
N MET A 332 -11.15 17.05 -6.44
CA MET A 332 -12.08 17.19 -7.56
C MET A 332 -13.26 16.21 -7.48
N ALA A 333 -13.28 15.31 -6.49
CA ALA A 333 -14.33 14.31 -6.29
C ALA A 333 -15.43 14.76 -5.30
N ILE A 334 -15.33 16.00 -4.79
CA ILE A 334 -16.32 16.70 -3.96
C ILE A 334 -16.98 17.77 -4.84
#